data_AF-A0A916M3C4-F1
#
_entry.id   AF-A0A916M3C4-F1
#
_cell.length_a   1.000
_cell.length_b   1.000
_cell.length_c   1.000
_cell.angle_alpha   90.00
_cell.angle_beta   90.00
_cell.angle_gamma   90.00
#
_symmetry.space_group_name_H-M   'P 1'
#
loop_
_entity.id
_entity.type
_entity.pdbx_description
1 polymer ?
#
loop_
_entity_poly.entity_id
_entity_poly.type
_entity_poly.pdbx_seq_one_letter_code
_entity_poly.pdbx_strand_id
1 'polypeptide(L)'
;MFHERESRPAGAPGPEASEAVPESLELRLSIREPDLVRALARQPEGRTREEFALAALRIGVLSLEQARGAVDARAVRDEVDRLLHDLALAFSGHRDALRMQTESVLKDYFDPQSGRFAERVERLTREDGELATVLRRHLSAEDSTLVRTLASHLGTESPLLRLVDPQNAVGLVGTLQKLVSDELEAQRERILAQFSLDHEESALRRLVKELTQSHGQLAEDLQKRIGEVTGEFSLDNSDSALSRLVGRVEQAQRQITSEFDLNAEGSALARLRRELVEIAEKQEKSLVELSHRVDKELQRLADRRVAEARTTLGGLAFEDAVCGWLERAVLGSSDVVERTGNTTGLIRNNKVGDAVLGIGPEQAAAGARIVFEAKEVAGYTLKTACEEIDEARRNRGAGVGVFVFSKRSAPESLPSLQRIGNDVFVVWDADDTASDVQLSAALSVARAIAFRAGASQHESVDLEKLDRAIREVEKQARGLEEIKRAAETISSGSQRILDRVRLVGDGLGRAVGELDACAMAVKRALDAS
;
A
#
# COMPACT_ATOMS: atom_id res chain seq x y z
N MET A 1 39.86 35.98 15.39
CA MET A 1 39.45 36.26 14.00
C MET A 1 38.76 35.02 13.48
N PHE A 2 37.46 35.16 13.28
CA PHE A 2 36.52 34.12 12.91
C PHE A 2 36.68 33.77 11.43
N HIS A 3 36.68 32.48 11.08
CA HIS A 3 36.27 32.03 9.76
C HIS A 3 35.01 31.18 9.94
N GLU A 4 33.91 31.74 9.46
CA GLU A 4 32.57 31.18 9.46
C GLU A 4 32.53 29.86 8.70
N ARG A 5 31.94 28.85 9.33
CA ARG A 5 31.43 27.65 8.65
C ARG A 5 30.09 28.01 8.04
N GLU A 6 30.04 28.17 6.72
CA GLU A 6 28.79 28.18 5.99
C GLU A 6 28.15 26.78 6.04
N SER A 7 26.96 26.77 6.61
CA SER A 7 26.04 25.65 6.71
C SER A 7 25.30 25.51 5.37
N ARG A 8 25.55 24.42 4.65
CA ARG A 8 24.66 24.00 3.55
C ARG A 8 23.40 23.36 4.15
N PRO A 9 22.19 23.79 3.76
CA PRO A 9 20.96 23.14 4.20
C PRO A 9 20.84 21.77 3.53
N ALA A 10 20.33 20.81 4.31
CA ALA A 10 20.05 19.44 3.89
C ALA A 10 19.17 19.43 2.62
N GLY A 11 19.67 18.79 1.57
CA GLY A 11 18.93 18.58 0.34
C GLY A 11 17.68 17.75 0.62
N ALA A 12 16.54 18.26 0.17
CA ALA A 12 15.30 17.51 0.05
C ALA A 12 15.54 16.24 -0.79
N PRO A 13 14.81 15.13 -0.52
CA PRO A 13 14.88 13.96 -1.38
C PRO A 13 14.37 14.36 -2.78
N GLY A 14 15.26 14.27 -3.76
CA GLY A 14 14.90 14.45 -5.17
C GLY A 14 13.88 13.39 -5.59
N PRO A 15 13.03 13.67 -6.59
CA PRO A 15 12.08 12.70 -7.09
C PRO A 15 12.87 11.50 -7.64
N GLU A 16 12.53 10.30 -7.15
CA GLU A 16 13.03 9.05 -7.72
C GLU A 16 12.74 9.08 -9.22
N ALA A 17 13.80 9.24 -10.02
CA ALA A 17 13.74 8.99 -11.43
C ALA A 17 13.39 7.51 -11.58
N SER A 18 12.18 7.23 -12.06
CA SER A 18 11.82 5.92 -12.59
C SER A 18 12.85 5.58 -13.66
N GLU A 19 13.86 4.78 -13.31
CA GLU A 19 14.82 4.24 -14.25
C GLU A 19 14.04 3.38 -15.24
N ALA A 20 13.85 3.91 -16.44
CA ALA A 20 13.25 3.18 -17.54
C ALA A 20 14.10 1.93 -17.80
N VAL A 21 13.53 0.75 -17.57
CA VAL A 21 14.19 -0.52 -17.85
C VAL A 21 14.48 -0.57 -19.37
N PRO A 22 15.73 -0.76 -19.80
CA PRO A 22 16.04 -0.84 -21.22
C PRO A 22 15.36 -2.06 -21.87
N GLU A 23 14.82 -1.90 -23.08
CA GLU A 23 14.10 -2.97 -23.81
C GLU A 23 15.00 -4.19 -24.13
N SER A 24 16.33 -4.02 -24.13
CA SER A 24 17.30 -5.11 -24.34
C SER A 24 18.64 -4.82 -23.65
N LEU A 25 19.33 -5.86 -23.18
CA LEU A 25 20.67 -5.79 -22.58
C LEU A 25 21.58 -6.85 -23.23
N GLU A 26 22.70 -6.43 -23.84
CA GLU A 26 23.70 -7.35 -24.40
C GLU A 26 24.65 -7.84 -23.30
N LEU A 27 24.72 -9.16 -23.11
CA LEU A 27 25.57 -9.83 -22.10
C LEU A 27 26.55 -10.78 -22.79
N ARG A 28 27.85 -10.50 -22.68
CA ARG A 28 28.92 -11.41 -23.14
C ARG A 28 29.52 -12.18 -21.97
N LEU A 29 29.24 -13.48 -21.91
CA LEU A 29 29.64 -14.34 -20.79
C LEU A 29 30.71 -15.34 -21.24
N SER A 30 31.85 -15.38 -20.54
CA SER A 30 32.86 -16.43 -20.69
C SER A 30 32.61 -17.52 -19.63
N ILE A 31 31.97 -18.61 -20.02
CA ILE A 31 31.64 -19.71 -19.11
C ILE A 31 32.83 -20.67 -19.02
N ARG A 32 33.37 -20.84 -17.81
CA ARG A 32 34.50 -21.75 -17.52
C ARG A 32 34.10 -22.97 -16.70
N GLU A 33 32.88 -22.98 -16.17
CA GLU A 33 32.40 -24.06 -15.32
C GLU A 33 32.15 -25.33 -16.14
N PRO A 34 32.82 -26.46 -15.86
CA PRO A 34 32.84 -27.63 -16.75
C PRO A 34 31.46 -28.21 -17.08
N ASP A 35 30.54 -28.23 -16.12
CA ASP A 35 29.21 -28.80 -16.31
C ASP A 35 28.29 -27.90 -17.16
N LEU A 36 28.39 -26.58 -17.00
CA LEU A 36 27.69 -25.60 -17.85
C LEU A 36 28.23 -25.63 -19.27
N VAL A 37 29.56 -25.69 -19.43
CA VAL A 37 30.20 -25.85 -20.74
C VAL A 37 29.71 -27.14 -21.41
N ARG A 38 29.66 -28.25 -20.69
CA ARG A 38 29.17 -29.54 -21.22
C ARG A 38 27.69 -29.48 -21.61
N ALA A 39 26.85 -28.78 -20.84
CA ALA A 39 25.43 -28.62 -21.14
C ALA A 39 25.19 -27.76 -22.39
N LEU A 40 25.90 -26.64 -22.52
CA LEU A 40 25.79 -25.74 -23.68
C LEU A 40 26.41 -26.34 -24.95
N ALA A 41 27.51 -27.08 -24.83
CA ALA A 41 28.16 -27.76 -25.95
C ALA A 41 27.32 -28.91 -26.53
N ARG A 42 26.34 -29.44 -25.78
CA ARG A 42 25.38 -30.43 -26.31
C ARG A 42 24.37 -29.81 -27.27
N GLN A 43 24.20 -28.49 -27.24
CA GLN A 43 23.31 -27.79 -28.17
C GLN A 43 24.07 -27.33 -29.43
N PRO A 44 23.44 -27.41 -30.62
CA PRO A 44 23.98 -26.84 -31.84
C PRO A 44 24.29 -25.35 -31.68
N GLU A 45 25.42 -24.90 -32.23
CA GLU A 45 25.83 -23.50 -32.18
C GLU A 45 24.85 -22.59 -32.95
N GLY A 46 24.65 -21.35 -32.46
CA GLY A 46 23.64 -20.41 -32.96
C GLY A 46 22.40 -20.33 -32.05
N ARG A 47 21.24 -20.05 -32.64
CA ARG A 47 19.98 -19.74 -31.93
C ARG A 47 19.57 -20.78 -30.89
N THR A 48 19.71 -22.06 -31.18
CA THR A 48 19.29 -23.13 -30.25
C THR A 48 20.11 -23.09 -28.95
N ARG A 49 21.42 -22.83 -29.03
CA ARG A 49 22.29 -22.69 -27.85
C ARG A 49 22.01 -21.38 -27.11
N GLU A 50 21.74 -20.30 -27.83
CA GLU A 50 21.39 -18.99 -27.24
C GLU A 50 20.03 -19.03 -26.54
N GLU A 51 19.00 -19.60 -27.16
CA GLU A 51 17.68 -19.77 -26.55
C GLU A 51 17.76 -20.67 -25.31
N PHE A 52 18.57 -21.74 -25.35
CA PHE A 52 18.82 -22.58 -24.18
C PHE A 52 19.56 -21.83 -23.06
N ALA A 53 20.56 -21.02 -23.40
CA ALA A 53 21.28 -20.18 -22.44
C ALA A 53 20.38 -19.10 -21.82
N LEU A 54 19.55 -18.44 -22.63
CA LEU A 54 18.56 -17.46 -22.19
C LEU A 54 17.48 -18.10 -21.33
N ALA A 55 17.00 -19.29 -21.67
CA ALA A 55 16.04 -20.03 -20.85
C ALA A 55 16.66 -20.40 -19.49
N ALA A 56 17.90 -20.89 -19.46
CA ALA A 56 18.62 -21.18 -18.22
C ALA A 56 18.84 -19.92 -17.38
N LEU A 57 19.22 -18.79 -18.01
CA LEU A 57 19.38 -17.51 -17.32
C LEU A 57 18.05 -17.01 -16.78
N ARG A 58 16.96 -17.12 -17.54
CA ARG A 58 15.61 -16.73 -17.12
C ARG A 58 15.12 -17.57 -15.94
N ILE A 59 15.31 -18.88 -15.99
CA ILE A 59 14.99 -19.78 -14.86
C ILE A 59 15.87 -19.43 -13.66
N GLY A 60 17.16 -19.16 -13.86
CA GLY A 60 18.07 -18.74 -12.80
C GLY A 60 17.66 -17.42 -12.15
N VAL A 61 17.30 -16.41 -12.95
CA VAL A 61 16.80 -15.11 -12.49
C VAL A 61 15.47 -15.28 -11.77
N LEU A 62 14.50 -16.00 -12.34
CA LEU A 62 13.22 -16.31 -11.68
C LEU A 62 13.42 -17.08 -10.37
N SER A 63 14.40 -17.99 -10.31
CA SER A 63 14.74 -18.73 -9.08
C SER A 63 15.38 -17.82 -8.03
N LEU A 64 16.24 -16.88 -8.44
CA LEU A 64 16.84 -15.88 -7.56
C LEU A 64 15.82 -14.83 -7.10
N GLU A 65 14.88 -14.46 -7.96
CA GLU A 65 13.73 -13.61 -7.64
C GLU A 65 12.73 -14.31 -6.73
N GLN A 66 12.48 -15.61 -6.93
CA GLN A 66 11.68 -16.44 -6.02
C GLN A 66 12.38 -16.64 -4.67
N ALA A 67 13.70 -16.82 -4.64
CA ALA A 67 14.46 -16.84 -3.41
C ALA A 67 14.38 -15.48 -2.69
N ARG A 68 14.41 -14.36 -3.42
CA ARG A 68 14.12 -13.02 -2.90
C ARG A 68 12.67 -12.87 -2.42
N GLY A 69 11.69 -13.43 -3.13
CA GLY A 69 10.27 -13.44 -2.76
C GLY A 69 9.97 -14.30 -1.53
N ALA A 70 10.68 -15.41 -1.34
CA ALA A 70 10.64 -16.22 -0.12
C ALA A 70 11.32 -15.52 1.07
N VAL A 71 12.35 -14.69 0.80
CA VAL A 71 12.91 -13.76 1.78
C VAL A 71 11.91 -12.65 2.10
N ASP A 72 11.14 -12.15 1.14
CA ASP A 72 10.05 -11.19 1.36
C ASP A 72 8.91 -11.79 2.19
N ALA A 73 8.52 -13.05 1.98
CA ALA A 73 7.49 -13.70 2.81
C ALA A 73 7.93 -13.83 4.28
N ARG A 74 9.22 -14.11 4.52
CA ARG A 74 9.79 -14.10 5.89
C ARG A 74 9.91 -12.69 6.44
N ALA A 75 10.38 -11.73 5.64
CA ALA A 75 10.49 -10.33 6.04
C ALA A 75 9.12 -9.70 6.35
N VAL A 76 8.08 -10.03 5.57
CA VAL A 76 6.69 -9.63 5.82
C VAL A 76 6.17 -10.26 7.10
N ARG A 77 6.47 -11.54 7.36
CA ARG A 77 6.08 -12.19 8.62
C ARG A 77 6.77 -11.54 9.82
N ASP A 78 8.06 -11.29 9.74
CA ASP A 78 8.85 -10.64 10.77
C ASP A 78 8.39 -9.19 11.02
N GLU A 79 8.02 -8.46 9.95
CA GLU A 79 7.52 -7.09 10.03
C GLU A 79 6.07 -7.04 10.57
N VAL A 80 5.23 -8.02 10.22
CA VAL A 80 3.89 -8.18 10.82
C VAL A 80 4.00 -8.47 12.31
N ASP A 81 4.91 -9.36 12.73
CA ASP A 81 5.14 -9.64 14.14
C ASP A 81 5.70 -8.40 14.88
N ARG A 82 6.59 -7.63 14.25
CA ARG A 82 7.11 -6.37 14.80
C ARG A 82 6.01 -5.33 14.96
N LEU A 83 5.19 -5.09 13.93
CA LEU A 83 4.09 -4.12 13.97
C LEU A 83 3.03 -4.49 15.01
N LEU A 84 2.71 -5.78 15.13
CA LEU A 84 1.79 -6.24 16.17
C LEU A 84 2.37 -6.01 17.57
N HIS A 85 3.67 -6.28 17.75
CA HIS A 85 4.36 -6.01 19.01
C HIS A 85 4.34 -4.52 19.37
N ASP A 86 4.64 -3.64 18.42
CA ASP A 86 4.66 -2.19 18.62
C ASP A 86 3.25 -1.65 18.93
N LEU A 87 2.21 -2.15 18.25
CA LEU A 87 0.82 -1.82 18.55
C LEU A 87 0.42 -2.28 19.96
N ALA A 88 0.80 -3.49 20.37
CA ALA A 88 0.51 -3.98 21.72
C ALA A 88 1.19 -3.14 22.80
N LEU A 89 2.45 -2.73 22.58
CA LEU A 89 3.18 -1.83 23.47
C LEU A 89 2.50 -0.45 23.54
N ALA A 90 2.14 0.14 22.39
CA ALA A 90 1.48 1.44 22.32
C ALA A 90 0.12 1.43 23.03
N PHE A 91 -0.70 0.40 22.82
CA PHE A 91 -1.98 0.25 23.50
C PHE A 91 -1.84 0.04 25.00
N SER A 92 -0.85 -0.75 25.45
CA SER A 92 -0.58 -0.91 26.88
C SER A 92 -0.17 0.43 27.52
N GLY A 93 0.72 1.19 26.87
CA GLY A 93 1.14 2.49 27.36
C GLY A 93 0.01 3.51 27.45
N HIS A 94 -0.82 3.61 26.40
CA HIS A 94 -1.99 4.50 26.40
C HIS A 94 -3.01 4.11 27.48
N ARG A 95 -3.22 2.81 27.70
CA ARG A 95 -4.10 2.28 28.75
C ARG A 95 -3.61 2.65 30.15
N ASP A 96 -2.32 2.47 30.43
CA ASP A 96 -1.76 2.74 31.75
C ASP A 96 -1.85 4.25 32.07
N ALA A 97 -1.65 5.09 31.06
CA ALA A 97 -1.87 6.54 31.17
C ALA A 97 -3.33 6.88 31.47
N LEU A 98 -4.30 6.29 30.75
CA LEU A 98 -5.73 6.49 30.98
C LEU A 98 -6.17 6.03 32.38
N ARG A 99 -5.64 4.89 32.86
CA ARG A 99 -5.92 4.39 34.22
C ARG A 99 -5.44 5.39 35.26
N MET A 100 -4.18 5.80 35.19
CA MET A 100 -3.59 6.77 36.12
C MET A 100 -4.35 8.10 36.09
N GLN A 101 -4.75 8.57 34.91
CA GLN A 101 -5.51 9.82 34.78
C GLN A 101 -6.91 9.69 35.40
N THR A 102 -7.61 8.59 35.17
CA THR A 102 -8.97 8.38 35.70
C THR A 102 -8.96 8.20 37.21
N GLU A 103 -8.01 7.41 37.74
CA GLU A 103 -7.79 7.25 39.18
C GLU A 103 -7.44 8.59 39.83
N SER A 104 -6.54 9.38 39.22
CA SER A 104 -6.17 10.71 39.71
C SER A 104 -7.37 11.65 39.75
N VAL A 105 -8.19 11.70 38.69
CA VAL A 105 -9.34 12.60 38.62
C VAL A 105 -10.43 12.18 39.63
N LEU A 106 -10.71 10.89 39.76
CA LEU A 106 -11.69 10.38 40.72
C LEU A 106 -11.23 10.65 42.16
N LYS A 107 -9.95 10.44 42.45
CA LYS A 107 -9.38 10.72 43.76
C LYS A 107 -9.43 12.22 44.08
N ASP A 108 -8.97 13.09 43.18
CA ASP A 108 -8.98 14.54 43.39
C ASP A 108 -10.38 15.10 43.69
N TYR A 109 -11.44 14.50 43.13
CA TYR A 109 -12.80 14.98 43.32
C TYR A 109 -13.53 14.32 44.50
N PHE A 110 -13.39 13.01 44.68
CA PHE A 110 -14.21 12.21 45.59
C PHE A 110 -13.44 11.63 46.79
N ASP A 111 -12.17 11.98 46.97
CA ASP A 111 -11.43 11.58 48.17
C ASP A 111 -12.17 12.06 49.45
N PRO A 112 -12.43 11.15 50.42
CA PRO A 112 -13.22 11.46 51.60
C PRO A 112 -12.59 12.50 52.54
N GLN A 113 -11.26 12.64 52.52
CA GLN A 113 -10.53 13.55 53.41
C GLN A 113 -10.13 14.85 52.71
N SER A 114 -9.86 14.79 51.40
CA SER A 114 -9.24 15.89 50.65
C SER A 114 -9.94 16.22 49.32
N GLY A 115 -10.98 15.48 48.95
CA GLY A 115 -11.68 15.63 47.69
C GLY A 115 -12.53 16.91 47.65
N ARG A 116 -12.57 17.55 46.47
CA ARG A 116 -13.35 18.78 46.27
C ARG A 116 -14.84 18.63 46.60
N PHE A 117 -15.41 17.45 46.38
CA PHE A 117 -16.81 17.18 46.71
C PHE A 117 -17.03 17.13 48.22
N ALA A 118 -16.20 16.38 48.95
CA ALA A 118 -16.27 16.29 50.41
C ALA A 118 -16.09 17.66 51.06
N GLU A 119 -15.09 18.44 50.61
CA GLU A 119 -14.86 19.82 51.06
C GLU A 119 -16.11 20.70 50.83
N ARG A 120 -16.75 20.59 49.66
CA ARG A 120 -17.92 21.40 49.31
C ARG A 120 -19.14 21.03 50.15
N VAL A 121 -19.40 19.74 50.34
CA VAL A 121 -20.50 19.25 51.16
C VAL A 121 -20.29 19.68 52.61
N GLU A 122 -19.09 19.49 53.14
CA GLU A 122 -18.78 19.87 54.51
C GLU A 122 -18.90 21.39 54.73
N ARG A 123 -18.47 22.21 53.76
CA ARG A 123 -18.63 23.67 53.80
C ARG A 123 -20.09 24.12 53.76
N LEU A 124 -20.95 23.35 53.12
CA LEU A 124 -22.39 23.59 53.07
C LEU A 124 -23.10 23.18 54.36
N THR A 125 -22.67 22.10 55.02
CA THR A 125 -23.42 21.43 56.12
C THR A 125 -22.93 21.73 57.53
N ARG A 126 -21.70 22.25 57.70
CA ARG A 126 -21.19 22.65 59.04
C ARG A 126 -22.14 23.63 59.74
N GLU A 127 -22.10 23.65 61.08
CA GLU A 127 -22.99 24.48 61.92
C GLU A 127 -22.92 25.98 61.60
N ASP A 128 -21.77 26.48 61.11
CA ASP A 128 -21.54 27.84 60.60
C ASP A 128 -21.34 27.90 59.07
N GLY A 129 -21.83 26.88 58.35
CA GLY A 129 -21.65 26.72 56.91
C GLY A 129 -22.50 27.67 56.06
N GLU A 130 -22.36 27.54 54.74
CA GLU A 130 -23.10 28.37 53.78
C GLU A 130 -24.62 28.26 53.95
N LEU A 131 -25.14 27.05 54.22
CA LEU A 131 -26.58 26.82 54.42
C LEU A 131 -27.07 27.47 55.72
N ALA A 132 -26.33 27.28 56.82
CA ALA A 132 -26.64 27.90 58.11
C ALA A 132 -26.60 29.43 58.03
N THR A 133 -25.66 29.99 57.27
CA THR A 133 -25.56 31.44 57.04
C THR A 133 -26.77 31.99 56.29
N VAL A 134 -27.24 31.30 55.25
CA VAL A 134 -28.43 31.69 54.49
C VAL A 134 -29.71 31.56 55.34
N LEU A 135 -29.82 30.48 56.12
CA LEU A 135 -30.95 30.24 57.02
C LEU A 135 -31.00 31.25 58.18
N ARG A 136 -29.87 31.51 58.86
CA ARG A 136 -29.78 32.54 59.92
C ARG A 136 -30.15 33.92 59.39
N ARG A 137 -29.70 34.27 58.19
CA ARG A 137 -30.06 35.53 57.51
C ARG A 137 -31.58 35.69 57.30
N HIS A 138 -32.31 34.59 57.13
CA HIS A 138 -33.77 34.62 56.90
C HIS A 138 -34.60 34.39 58.17
N LEU A 139 -34.03 33.83 59.24
CA LEU A 139 -34.79 33.34 60.39
C LEU A 139 -34.42 33.99 61.73
N SER A 140 -33.17 34.36 61.99
CA SER A 140 -32.68 34.57 63.38
C SER A 140 -32.18 35.98 63.72
N ALA A 141 -32.30 36.96 62.83
CA ALA A 141 -32.04 38.36 63.20
C ALA A 141 -33.36 39.06 63.57
N GLU A 142 -33.32 40.06 64.44
CA GLU A 142 -34.44 40.96 64.78
C GLU A 142 -35.07 41.66 63.55
N ASP A 143 -34.44 41.52 62.38
CA ASP A 143 -34.89 41.98 61.06
C ASP A 143 -35.40 40.85 60.11
N SER A 144 -35.65 39.63 60.62
CA SER A 144 -36.17 38.54 59.78
C SER A 144 -37.53 38.91 59.17
N THR A 145 -37.74 38.59 57.89
CA THR A 145 -38.99 38.88 57.18
C THR A 145 -40.20 38.24 57.87
N LEU A 146 -40.02 37.10 58.54
CA LEU A 146 -41.05 36.44 59.35
C LEU A 146 -41.38 37.23 60.62
N VAL A 147 -40.37 37.71 61.34
CA VAL A 147 -40.55 38.55 62.55
C VAL A 147 -41.20 39.89 62.19
N ARG A 148 -40.82 40.53 61.07
CA ARG A 148 -41.50 41.75 60.58
C ARG A 148 -42.97 41.52 60.25
N THR A 149 -43.31 40.37 59.67
CA THR A 149 -44.70 40.05 59.33
C THR A 149 -45.53 39.77 60.58
N LEU A 150 -45.00 39.03 61.56
CA LEU A 150 -45.66 38.76 62.84
C LEU A 150 -45.79 40.01 63.73
N ALA A 151 -44.74 40.84 63.84
CA ALA A 151 -44.77 42.08 64.61
C ALA A 151 -45.78 43.09 64.04
N SER A 152 -45.99 43.11 62.71
CA SER A 152 -46.98 43.98 62.06
C SER A 152 -48.44 43.61 62.38
N HIS A 153 -48.70 42.41 62.91
CA HIS A 153 -50.06 41.93 63.21
C HIS A 153 -50.31 41.71 64.71
N LEU A 154 -49.26 41.56 65.53
CA LEU A 154 -49.36 41.24 66.96
C LEU A 154 -48.60 42.22 67.89
N GLY A 155 -47.87 43.19 67.34
CA GLY A 155 -47.10 44.17 68.12
C GLY A 155 -47.94 45.23 68.83
N THR A 156 -47.27 46.09 69.61
CA THR A 156 -47.86 47.21 70.38
C THR A 156 -48.61 48.25 69.54
N GLU A 157 -48.38 48.25 68.22
CA GLU A 157 -49.09 49.07 67.21
C GLU A 157 -50.35 48.39 66.63
N SER A 158 -50.74 47.21 67.11
CA SER A 158 -51.86 46.45 66.53
C SER A 158 -53.24 47.10 66.82
N PRO A 159 -54.20 47.00 65.88
CA PRO A 159 -55.57 47.52 66.07
C PRO A 159 -56.32 46.91 67.26
N LEU A 160 -55.89 45.73 67.72
CA LEU A 160 -56.49 45.01 68.84
C LEU A 160 -56.22 45.67 70.21
N LEU A 161 -55.08 46.36 70.37
CA LEU A 161 -54.69 46.99 71.65
C LEU A 161 -55.22 48.42 71.82
N ARG A 162 -55.63 49.09 70.73
CA ARG A 162 -56.20 50.46 70.76
C ARG A 162 -57.68 50.52 71.18
N LEU A 163 -58.36 49.38 71.33
CA LEU A 163 -59.79 49.33 71.67
C LEU A 163 -60.09 49.25 73.19
N VAL A 164 -59.05 49.31 74.04
CA VAL A 164 -59.17 49.03 75.49
C VAL A 164 -58.57 50.15 76.35
N ASP A 165 -58.61 51.41 75.88
CA ASP A 165 -58.12 52.57 76.66
C ASP A 165 -59.14 52.97 77.77
N PRO A 166 -58.75 53.04 79.06
CA PRO A 166 -59.67 53.08 80.20
C PRO A 166 -60.28 54.45 80.57
N GLN A 167 -60.14 55.50 79.75
CA GLN A 167 -60.35 56.90 80.22
C GLN A 167 -61.73 57.56 79.98
N ASN A 168 -62.84 56.84 79.85
CA ASN A 168 -64.15 57.53 79.90
C ASN A 168 -65.25 56.70 80.55
N ALA A 169 -65.42 56.92 81.86
CA ALA A 169 -66.49 56.33 82.66
C ALA A 169 -67.50 57.42 83.05
N VAL A 170 -68.81 57.17 82.90
CA VAL A 170 -69.81 57.55 83.92
C VAL A 170 -71.03 56.61 83.89
N GLY A 171 -71.38 56.03 85.04
CA GLY A 171 -72.78 56.00 85.50
C GLY A 171 -73.46 54.65 85.78
N LEU A 172 -73.24 53.62 84.96
CA LEU A 172 -73.76 52.25 85.17
C LEU A 172 -72.72 51.17 84.82
N VAL A 173 -71.57 51.61 84.29
CA VAL A 173 -70.49 50.77 83.80
C VAL A 173 -69.65 50.23 84.96
N GLY A 174 -69.47 50.92 86.10
CA GLY A 174 -68.56 50.48 87.16
C GLY A 174 -68.85 49.11 87.81
N THR A 175 -70.11 48.67 87.83
CA THR A 175 -70.49 47.33 88.33
C THR A 175 -70.27 46.24 87.28
N LEU A 176 -70.54 46.53 86.01
CA LEU A 176 -70.18 45.66 84.89
C LEU A 176 -68.65 45.66 84.66
N GLN A 177 -67.96 46.77 84.89
CA GLN A 177 -66.52 46.93 84.75
C GLN A 177 -65.80 46.18 85.85
N LYS A 178 -66.34 46.08 87.07
CA LYS A 178 -65.72 45.25 88.11
C LYS A 178 -65.90 43.76 87.80
N LEU A 179 -67.08 43.32 87.39
CA LEU A 179 -67.33 41.92 87.00
C LEU A 179 -66.61 41.51 85.71
N VAL A 180 -66.55 42.41 84.73
CA VAL A 180 -65.86 42.20 83.46
C VAL A 180 -64.37 42.42 83.61
N SER A 181 -63.85 43.38 84.40
CA SER A 181 -62.42 43.52 84.68
C SER A 181 -61.89 42.43 85.60
N ASP A 182 -62.64 41.94 86.59
CA ASP A 182 -62.18 40.81 87.40
C ASP A 182 -62.07 39.55 86.52
N GLU A 183 -63.02 39.34 85.60
CA GLU A 183 -62.93 38.25 84.61
C GLU A 183 -61.89 38.54 83.50
N LEU A 184 -61.70 39.78 83.05
CA LEU A 184 -60.70 40.16 82.04
C LEU A 184 -59.29 40.20 82.61
N GLU A 185 -59.07 40.57 83.87
CA GLU A 185 -57.78 40.45 84.55
C GLU A 185 -57.48 38.98 84.78
N ALA A 186 -58.45 38.18 85.23
CA ALA A 186 -58.27 36.73 85.35
C ALA A 186 -58.02 36.05 83.99
N GLN A 187 -58.60 36.55 82.89
CA GLN A 187 -58.32 36.06 81.54
C GLN A 187 -57.03 36.63 80.96
N ARG A 188 -56.69 37.88 81.24
CA ARG A 188 -55.44 38.53 80.81
C ARG A 188 -54.25 37.90 81.51
N GLU A 189 -54.33 37.61 82.80
CA GLU A 189 -53.30 36.85 83.52
C GLU A 189 -53.19 35.44 82.96
N ARG A 190 -54.31 34.75 82.66
CA ARG A 190 -54.27 33.45 81.97
C ARG A 190 -53.63 33.53 80.59
N ILE A 191 -53.94 34.54 79.78
CA ILE A 191 -53.36 34.73 78.45
C ILE A 191 -51.88 35.08 78.57
N LEU A 192 -51.49 36.04 79.40
CA LEU A 192 -50.09 36.39 79.61
C LEU A 192 -49.29 35.20 80.17
N ALA A 193 -49.87 34.40 81.06
CA ALA A 193 -49.25 33.16 81.54
C ALA A 193 -49.09 32.12 80.41
N GLN A 194 -50.05 32.01 79.48
CA GLN A 194 -49.96 31.10 78.32
C GLN A 194 -49.02 31.61 77.20
N PHE A 195 -48.76 32.92 77.13
CA PHE A 195 -47.88 33.56 76.15
C PHE A 195 -46.53 34.00 76.71
N SER A 196 -46.23 33.66 77.97
CA SER A 196 -44.94 33.95 78.60
C SER A 196 -43.93 32.84 78.32
N LEU A 197 -42.67 33.21 78.08
CA LEU A 197 -41.57 32.25 78.02
C LEU A 197 -41.07 31.86 79.42
N ASP A 198 -41.46 32.54 80.50
CA ASP A 198 -40.89 32.30 81.83
C ASP A 198 -41.58 31.16 82.60
N HIS A 199 -42.73 30.71 82.12
CA HIS A 199 -43.50 29.61 82.72
C HIS A 199 -43.39 28.33 81.88
N GLU A 200 -43.07 27.20 82.53
CA GLU A 200 -42.83 25.94 81.82
C GLU A 200 -44.06 25.35 81.12
N GLU A 201 -45.27 25.61 81.64
CA GLU A 201 -46.53 25.09 81.08
C GLU A 201 -47.21 26.02 80.07
N SER A 202 -46.60 27.18 79.76
CA SER A 202 -47.20 28.13 78.82
C SER A 202 -47.34 27.51 77.42
N ALA A 203 -48.41 27.86 76.70
CA ALA A 203 -48.62 27.43 75.33
C ALA A 203 -47.47 27.86 74.42
N LEU A 204 -46.89 29.06 74.63
CA LEU A 204 -45.80 29.58 73.82
C LEU A 204 -44.47 28.86 74.11
N ARG A 205 -44.15 28.53 75.36
CA ARG A 205 -42.97 27.72 75.69
C ARG A 205 -43.12 26.28 75.21
N ARG A 206 -44.33 25.70 75.26
CA ARG A 206 -44.63 24.40 74.63
C ARG A 206 -44.45 24.44 73.12
N LEU A 207 -44.98 25.45 72.43
CA LEU A 207 -44.80 25.62 71.00
C LEU A 207 -43.34 25.83 70.62
N VAL A 208 -42.59 26.67 71.34
CA VAL A 208 -41.16 26.88 71.09
C VAL A 208 -40.37 25.59 71.35
N LYS A 209 -40.70 24.83 72.41
CA LYS A 209 -40.09 23.53 72.68
C LYS A 209 -40.39 22.53 71.58
N GLU A 210 -41.64 22.43 71.14
CA GLU A 210 -42.08 21.54 70.07
C GLU A 210 -41.46 21.93 68.71
N LEU A 211 -41.34 23.23 68.43
CA LEU A 211 -40.68 23.76 67.24
C LEU A 211 -39.16 23.51 67.27
N THR A 212 -38.50 23.75 68.42
CA THR A 212 -37.07 23.49 68.60
C THR A 212 -36.76 22.00 68.51
N GLN A 213 -37.63 21.17 69.09
CA GLN A 213 -37.51 19.72 69.04
C GLN A 213 -37.75 19.19 67.61
N SER A 214 -38.78 19.67 66.92
CA SER A 214 -39.02 19.35 65.51
C SER A 214 -37.87 19.80 64.61
N HIS A 215 -37.25 20.96 64.89
CA HIS A 215 -36.08 21.45 64.17
C HIS A 215 -34.83 20.61 64.42
N GLY A 216 -34.57 20.22 65.67
CA GLY A 216 -33.47 19.32 66.01
C GLY A 216 -33.63 17.97 65.30
N GLN A 217 -34.86 17.45 65.27
CA GLN A 217 -35.19 16.21 64.57
C GLN A 217 -35.03 16.34 63.05
N LEU A 218 -35.41 17.49 62.47
CA LEU A 218 -35.22 17.77 61.04
C LEU A 218 -33.74 17.90 60.68
N ALA A 219 -32.93 18.51 61.55
CA ALA A 219 -31.49 18.63 61.38
C ALA A 219 -30.79 17.27 61.48
N GLU A 220 -31.16 16.44 62.46
CA GLU A 220 -30.65 15.06 62.58
C GLU A 220 -31.05 14.20 61.38
N ASP A 221 -32.30 14.23 60.95
CA ASP A 221 -32.78 13.48 59.78
C ASP A 221 -32.10 13.94 58.49
N LEU A 222 -31.87 15.25 58.33
CA LEU A 222 -31.13 15.79 57.19
C LEU A 222 -29.67 15.35 57.22
N GLN A 223 -29.01 15.41 58.38
CA GLN A 223 -27.63 14.99 58.52
C GLN A 223 -27.46 13.48 58.29
N LYS A 224 -28.44 12.68 58.70
CA LYS A 224 -28.49 11.25 58.42
C LYS A 224 -28.66 10.96 56.93
N ARG A 225 -29.59 11.63 56.24
CA ARG A 225 -29.79 11.50 54.78
C ARG A 225 -28.58 11.98 53.98
N ILE A 226 -27.94 13.08 54.41
CA ILE A 226 -26.71 13.55 53.78
C ILE A 226 -25.60 12.51 53.98
N GLY A 227 -25.48 11.93 55.18
CA GLY A 227 -24.57 10.84 55.48
C GLY A 227 -24.76 9.63 54.55
N GLU A 228 -26.02 9.21 54.36
CA GLU A 228 -26.39 8.14 53.42
C GLU A 228 -26.01 8.47 51.98
N VAL A 229 -26.31 9.68 51.51
CA VAL A 229 -25.92 10.14 50.17
C VAL A 229 -24.40 10.18 50.01
N THR A 230 -23.67 10.76 50.96
CA THR A 230 -22.19 10.76 50.93
C THR A 230 -21.61 9.35 50.95
N GLY A 231 -22.25 8.41 51.65
CA GLY A 231 -21.86 7.00 51.66
C GLY A 231 -22.04 6.32 50.31
N GLU A 232 -23.09 6.64 49.56
CA GLU A 232 -23.34 6.13 48.20
C GLU A 232 -22.35 6.67 47.16
N PHE A 233 -21.73 7.83 47.41
CA PHE A 233 -20.72 8.46 46.55
C PHE A 233 -19.28 8.30 47.07
N SER A 234 -19.05 7.56 48.15
CA SER A 234 -17.72 7.33 48.73
C SER A 234 -17.01 6.13 48.09
N LEU A 235 -15.71 6.24 47.88
CA LEU A 235 -14.83 5.16 47.39
C LEU A 235 -14.38 4.19 48.50
N ASP A 236 -14.54 4.56 49.77
CA ASP A 236 -14.12 3.72 50.90
C ASP A 236 -15.14 2.61 51.23
N ASN A 237 -16.38 2.77 50.76
CA ASN A 237 -17.43 1.78 50.93
C ASN A 237 -17.47 0.86 49.71
N SER A 238 -17.22 -0.44 49.92
CA SER A 238 -17.25 -1.46 48.86
C SER A 238 -18.62 -1.59 48.19
N ASP A 239 -19.70 -1.24 48.88
CA ASP A 239 -21.07 -1.34 48.37
C ASP A 239 -21.61 -0.04 47.76
N SER A 240 -20.85 1.05 47.71
CA SER A 240 -21.33 2.33 47.17
C SER A 240 -21.58 2.28 45.65
N ALA A 241 -22.44 3.16 45.14
CA ALA A 241 -22.67 3.32 43.71
C ALA A 241 -21.38 3.67 42.94
N LEU A 242 -20.50 4.49 43.54
CA LEU A 242 -19.21 4.86 42.94
C LEU A 242 -18.24 3.67 42.88
N SER A 243 -18.11 2.90 43.96
CA SER A 243 -17.25 1.70 44.01
C SER A 243 -17.72 0.63 43.03
N ARG A 244 -19.04 0.44 42.89
CA ARG A 244 -19.60 -0.45 41.86
C ARG A 244 -19.34 0.05 40.44
N LEU A 245 -19.40 1.36 40.21
CA LEU A 245 -19.09 1.95 38.90
C LEU A 245 -17.61 1.77 38.56
N VAL A 246 -16.70 2.07 39.50
CA VAL A 246 -15.26 1.84 39.35
C VAL A 246 -14.99 0.36 39.09
N GLY A 247 -15.59 -0.54 39.87
CA GLY A 247 -15.46 -1.98 39.65
C GLY A 247 -15.96 -2.44 38.27
N ARG A 248 -17.06 -1.89 37.77
CA ARG A 248 -17.56 -2.18 36.41
C ARG A 248 -16.65 -1.62 35.32
N VAL A 249 -16.10 -0.43 35.52
CA VAL A 249 -15.13 0.19 34.60
C VAL A 249 -13.84 -0.63 34.55
N GLU A 250 -13.31 -1.03 35.71
CA GLU A 250 -12.15 -1.92 35.80
C GLU A 250 -12.43 -3.28 35.14
N GLN A 251 -13.60 -3.86 35.36
CA GLN A 251 -13.98 -5.14 34.76
C GLN A 251 -14.06 -5.02 33.23
N ALA A 252 -14.71 -3.98 32.71
CA ALA A 252 -14.77 -3.70 31.28
C ALA A 252 -13.36 -3.47 30.71
N GLN A 253 -12.48 -2.78 31.44
CA GLN A 253 -11.10 -2.52 31.03
C GLN A 253 -10.24 -3.80 31.00
N ARG A 254 -10.44 -4.72 31.96
CA ARG A 254 -9.80 -6.05 31.97
C ARG A 254 -10.27 -6.91 30.80
N GLN A 255 -11.56 -6.84 30.47
CA GLN A 255 -12.12 -7.58 29.34
C GLN A 255 -11.60 -7.04 28.00
N ILE A 256 -11.52 -5.72 27.84
CA ILE A 256 -10.87 -5.08 26.70
C ILE A 256 -9.39 -5.49 26.63
N THR A 257 -8.68 -5.50 27.77
CA THR A 257 -7.28 -5.97 27.84
C THR A 257 -7.12 -7.39 27.30
N SER A 258 -7.99 -8.32 27.70
CA SER A 258 -7.91 -9.70 27.22
C SER A 258 -8.18 -9.84 25.72
N GLU A 259 -8.94 -8.93 25.11
CA GLU A 259 -9.18 -8.92 23.67
C GLU A 259 -8.00 -8.35 22.86
N PHE A 260 -7.11 -7.59 23.48
CA PHE A 260 -5.92 -6.97 22.85
C PHE A 260 -4.59 -7.60 23.29
N ASP A 261 -4.59 -8.72 24.02
CA ASP A 261 -3.37 -9.41 24.40
C ASP A 261 -2.93 -10.41 23.33
N LEU A 262 -1.76 -10.20 22.72
CA LEU A 262 -1.19 -11.09 21.69
C LEU A 262 -0.89 -12.51 22.19
N ASN A 263 -0.69 -12.69 23.50
CA ASN A 263 -0.34 -13.97 24.10
C ASN A 263 -1.56 -14.76 24.59
N ALA A 264 -2.74 -14.12 24.65
CA ALA A 264 -3.98 -14.80 24.98
C ALA A 264 -4.55 -15.47 23.72
N GLU A 265 -4.65 -16.81 23.72
CA GLU A 265 -5.09 -17.61 22.56
C GLU A 265 -6.45 -17.18 21.98
N GLY A 266 -7.33 -16.59 22.81
CA GLY A 266 -8.66 -16.11 22.44
C GLY A 266 -8.76 -14.66 21.97
N SER A 267 -7.69 -13.86 22.04
CA SER A 267 -7.78 -12.42 21.79
C SER A 267 -8.05 -12.09 20.31
N ALA A 268 -8.59 -10.91 20.05
CA ALA A 268 -8.80 -10.41 18.69
C ALA A 268 -7.47 -10.25 17.94
N LEU A 269 -6.40 -9.79 18.60
CA LEU A 269 -5.08 -9.65 17.97
C LEU A 269 -4.42 -11.02 17.70
N ALA A 270 -4.58 -12.00 18.59
CA ALA A 270 -4.07 -13.36 18.36
C ALA A 270 -4.82 -14.06 17.21
N ARG A 271 -6.12 -13.77 17.04
CA ARG A 271 -6.91 -14.21 15.88
C ARG A 271 -6.45 -13.54 14.59
N LEU A 272 -6.28 -12.21 14.60
CA LEU A 272 -5.78 -11.46 13.46
C LEU A 272 -4.39 -11.94 13.02
N ARG A 273 -3.48 -12.17 13.98
CA ARG A 273 -2.16 -12.75 13.70
C ARG A 273 -2.27 -14.10 12.99
N ARG A 274 -3.13 -15.00 13.47
CA ARG A 274 -3.35 -16.30 12.85
C ARG A 274 -3.89 -16.17 11.43
N GLU A 275 -4.90 -15.34 11.21
CA GLU A 275 -5.46 -15.11 9.87
C GLU A 275 -4.42 -14.53 8.90
N LEU A 276 -3.62 -13.55 9.33
CA LEU A 276 -2.58 -12.96 8.49
C LEU A 276 -1.47 -13.96 8.16
N VAL A 277 -1.05 -14.79 9.11
CA VAL A 277 -0.07 -15.86 8.87
C VAL A 277 -0.65 -16.92 7.93
N GLU A 278 -1.89 -17.35 8.12
CA GLU A 278 -2.57 -18.29 7.22
C GLU A 278 -2.70 -17.75 5.79
N ILE A 279 -3.01 -16.46 5.62
CA ILE A 279 -3.05 -15.80 4.32
C ILE A 279 -1.67 -15.80 3.67
N ALA A 280 -0.61 -15.46 4.41
CA ALA A 280 0.76 -15.46 3.91
C ALA A 280 1.20 -16.87 3.48
N GLU A 281 0.92 -17.90 4.27
CA GLU A 281 1.22 -19.30 3.92
C GLU A 281 0.43 -19.77 2.68
N LYS A 282 -0.82 -19.34 2.55
CA LYS A 282 -1.65 -19.68 1.38
C LYS A 282 -1.14 -19.01 0.10
N GLN A 283 -0.64 -17.78 0.19
CA GLN A 283 0.01 -17.10 -0.92
C GLN A 283 1.31 -17.81 -1.32
N GLU A 284 2.14 -18.22 -0.36
CA GLU A 284 3.38 -18.98 -0.62
C GLU A 284 3.10 -20.30 -1.34
N LYS A 285 2.11 -21.08 -0.88
CA LYS A 285 1.70 -22.33 -1.55
C LYS A 285 1.19 -22.09 -2.97
N SER A 286 0.36 -21.06 -3.18
CA SER A 286 -0.19 -20.73 -4.49
C SER A 286 0.90 -20.32 -5.49
N LEU A 287 1.94 -19.62 -5.02
CA LEU A 287 3.11 -19.23 -5.82
C LEU A 287 3.96 -20.45 -6.22
N VAL A 288 4.19 -21.39 -5.30
CA VAL A 288 4.89 -22.64 -5.60
C VAL A 288 4.12 -23.48 -6.63
N GLU A 289 2.81 -23.60 -6.47
CA GLU A 289 1.95 -24.31 -7.43
C GLU A 289 1.93 -23.65 -8.81
N LEU A 290 1.97 -22.31 -8.87
CA LEU A 290 2.10 -21.57 -10.13
C LEU A 290 3.43 -21.89 -10.80
N SER A 291 4.54 -21.83 -10.06
CA SER A 291 5.89 -22.16 -10.56
C SER A 291 5.93 -23.56 -11.17
N HIS A 292 5.41 -24.55 -10.44
CA HIS A 292 5.35 -25.93 -10.93
C HIS A 292 4.47 -26.08 -12.19
N ARG A 293 3.42 -25.26 -12.32
CA ARG A 293 2.58 -25.24 -13.53
C ARG A 293 3.32 -24.67 -14.72
N VAL A 294 4.05 -23.58 -14.52
CA VAL A 294 4.84 -22.91 -15.55
C VAL A 294 5.96 -23.81 -16.06
N ASP A 295 6.70 -24.47 -15.17
CA ASP A 295 7.75 -25.43 -15.55
C ASP A 295 7.20 -26.56 -16.41
N LYS A 296 6.03 -27.11 -16.04
CA LYS A 296 5.40 -28.20 -16.77
C LYS A 296 4.93 -27.78 -18.17
N GLU A 297 4.45 -26.55 -18.34
CA GLU A 297 4.09 -26.02 -19.66
C GLU A 297 5.31 -25.69 -20.52
N LEU A 298 6.37 -25.14 -19.94
CA LEU A 298 7.63 -24.91 -20.65
C LEU A 298 8.25 -26.21 -21.15
N GLN A 299 8.18 -27.27 -20.34
CA GLN A 299 8.70 -28.59 -20.72
C GLN A 299 7.89 -29.21 -21.86
N ARG A 300 6.56 -29.06 -21.85
CA ARG A 300 5.70 -29.46 -22.99
C ARG A 300 6.02 -28.69 -24.28
N LEU A 301 6.30 -27.40 -24.18
CA LEU A 301 6.68 -26.58 -25.33
C LEU A 301 8.08 -26.94 -25.85
N ALA A 302 9.02 -27.27 -24.96
CA ALA A 302 10.35 -27.75 -25.34
C ALA A 302 10.28 -29.11 -26.05
N ASP A 303 9.51 -30.06 -25.52
CA ASP A 303 9.31 -31.38 -26.13
C ASP A 303 8.65 -31.28 -27.51
N ARG A 304 7.70 -30.34 -27.66
CA ARG A 304 7.06 -30.04 -28.94
C ARG A 304 8.04 -29.46 -29.97
N ARG A 305 8.91 -28.54 -29.57
CA ARG A 305 9.95 -27.97 -30.45
C ARG A 305 10.99 -29.01 -30.89
N VAL A 306 11.37 -29.94 -30.02
CA VAL A 306 12.31 -31.02 -30.36
C VAL A 306 11.66 -32.05 -31.30
N ALA A 307 10.35 -32.30 -31.18
CA ALA A 307 9.61 -33.13 -32.10
C ALA A 307 9.48 -32.48 -33.49
N GLU A 308 9.22 -31.18 -33.56
CA GLU A 308 9.12 -30.39 -34.79
C GLU A 308 10.47 -30.27 -35.52
N ALA A 309 11.60 -30.20 -34.80
CA ALA A 309 12.95 -30.17 -35.39
C ALA A 309 13.40 -31.49 -36.04
N ARG A 310 12.71 -32.63 -35.80
CA ARG A 310 13.11 -33.95 -36.31
C ARG A 310 12.42 -34.34 -37.63
N THR A 311 11.49 -33.54 -38.14
CA THR A 311 10.77 -33.83 -39.38
C THR A 311 11.02 -32.77 -40.45
N THR A 312 11.88 -33.12 -41.42
CA THR A 312 11.94 -32.67 -42.82
C THR A 312 12.38 -31.23 -43.19
N LEU A 313 13.51 -31.19 -43.93
CA LEU A 313 13.86 -30.26 -45.04
C LEU A 313 14.02 -28.77 -44.69
N GLY A 314 15.28 -28.29 -44.62
CA GLY A 314 15.67 -26.93 -44.22
C GLY A 314 15.03 -25.74 -44.97
N GLY A 315 14.40 -25.95 -46.14
CA GLY A 315 13.59 -24.93 -46.81
C GLY A 315 12.27 -24.63 -46.09
N LEU A 316 11.54 -25.68 -45.68
CA LEU A 316 10.29 -25.54 -44.92
C LEU A 316 10.54 -24.93 -43.54
N ALA A 317 11.70 -25.22 -42.93
CA ALA A 317 12.07 -24.65 -41.65
C ALA A 317 12.27 -23.11 -41.72
N PHE A 318 12.83 -22.60 -42.83
CA PHE A 318 13.00 -21.16 -43.04
C PHE A 318 11.67 -20.47 -43.34
N GLU A 319 10.86 -21.05 -44.23
CA GLU A 319 9.48 -20.58 -44.49
C GLU A 319 8.66 -20.53 -43.19
N ASP A 320 8.75 -21.57 -42.38
CA ASP A 320 8.07 -21.66 -41.09
C ASP A 320 8.59 -20.64 -40.08
N ALA A 321 9.90 -20.37 -40.08
CA ALA A 321 10.50 -19.36 -39.23
C ALA A 321 10.01 -17.94 -39.59
N VAL A 322 9.91 -17.62 -40.88
CA VAL A 322 9.34 -16.34 -41.36
C VAL A 322 7.87 -16.23 -40.97
N CYS A 323 7.06 -17.27 -41.20
CA CYS A 323 5.65 -17.28 -40.80
C CYS A 323 5.47 -17.09 -39.29
N GLY A 324 6.23 -17.83 -38.48
CA GLY A 324 6.16 -17.72 -37.02
C GLY A 324 6.62 -16.36 -36.51
N TRP A 325 7.60 -15.73 -37.17
CA TRP A 325 7.99 -14.35 -36.87
C TRP A 325 6.86 -13.36 -37.18
N LEU A 326 6.21 -13.49 -38.35
CA LEU A 326 5.08 -12.64 -38.74
C LEU A 326 3.91 -12.73 -37.77
N GLU A 327 3.51 -13.95 -37.38
CA GLU A 327 2.44 -14.18 -36.41
C GLU A 327 2.73 -13.48 -35.08
N ARG A 328 4.00 -13.49 -34.62
CA ARG A 328 4.41 -12.77 -33.41
C ARG A 328 4.42 -11.26 -33.60
N ALA A 329 4.89 -10.79 -34.76
CA ALA A 329 5.00 -9.35 -35.05
C ALA A 329 3.63 -8.64 -35.11
N VAL A 330 2.54 -9.39 -35.31
CA VAL A 330 1.18 -8.84 -35.36
C VAL A 330 0.37 -9.05 -34.08
N LEU A 331 0.93 -9.71 -33.06
CA LEU A 331 0.28 -9.88 -31.75
C LEU A 331 -0.02 -8.51 -31.14
N GLY A 332 -1.31 -8.20 -30.96
CA GLY A 332 -1.78 -6.90 -30.45
C GLY A 332 -2.17 -5.89 -31.52
N SER A 333 -2.06 -6.24 -32.81
CA SER A 333 -2.66 -5.49 -33.92
C SER A 333 -3.95 -6.14 -34.42
N SER A 334 -4.79 -5.39 -35.14
CA SER A 334 -5.98 -5.93 -35.81
C SER A 334 -5.68 -6.66 -37.13
N ASP A 335 -4.41 -6.87 -37.45
CA ASP A 335 -3.98 -7.55 -38.67
C ASP A 335 -4.08 -9.07 -38.54
N VAL A 336 -4.30 -9.74 -39.68
CA VAL A 336 -4.47 -11.20 -39.74
C VAL A 336 -3.39 -11.79 -40.64
N VAL A 337 -2.65 -12.77 -40.13
CA VAL A 337 -1.66 -13.53 -40.90
C VAL A 337 -2.26 -14.87 -41.30
N GLU A 338 -2.18 -15.20 -42.59
CA GLU A 338 -2.56 -16.47 -43.16
C GLU A 338 -1.32 -17.20 -43.70
N ARG A 339 -1.09 -18.44 -43.28
CA ARG A 339 -0.02 -19.28 -43.83
C ARG A 339 -0.53 -19.97 -45.09
N THR A 340 -0.04 -19.53 -46.24
CA THR A 340 -0.59 -19.87 -47.55
C THR A 340 0.28 -20.84 -48.36
N GLY A 341 1.52 -21.11 -47.96
CA GLY A 341 2.48 -21.94 -48.72
C GLY A 341 1.99 -23.35 -49.09
N ASN A 342 1.08 -23.95 -48.31
CA ASN A 342 0.50 -25.27 -48.62
C ASN A 342 -0.81 -25.22 -49.42
N THR A 343 -1.36 -24.04 -49.67
CA THR A 343 -2.66 -23.82 -50.31
C THR A 343 -2.52 -23.25 -51.71
N THR A 344 -3.42 -23.64 -52.61
CA THR A 344 -3.50 -23.02 -53.94
C THR A 344 -4.17 -21.65 -53.83
N GLY A 345 -3.58 -20.64 -54.47
CA GLY A 345 -4.13 -19.28 -54.50
C GLY A 345 -5.20 -19.08 -55.58
N LEU A 346 -5.33 -17.83 -56.05
CA LEU A 346 -6.26 -17.43 -57.11
C LEU A 346 -5.92 -18.05 -58.47
N ILE A 347 -4.64 -18.38 -58.68
CA ILE A 347 -4.17 -19.05 -59.90
C ILE A 347 -4.22 -20.56 -59.69
N ARG A 348 -4.85 -21.28 -60.63
CA ARG A 348 -5.03 -22.73 -60.54
C ARG A 348 -3.68 -23.45 -60.41
N ASN A 349 -3.57 -24.33 -59.42
CA ASN A 349 -2.38 -25.12 -59.08
C ASN A 349 -1.13 -24.28 -58.73
N ASN A 350 -1.29 -23.01 -58.35
CA ASN A 350 -0.18 -22.15 -57.95
C ASN A 350 -0.15 -21.97 -56.43
N LYS A 351 0.98 -22.32 -55.80
CA LYS A 351 1.21 -22.22 -54.35
C LYS A 351 2.14 -21.08 -53.93
N VAL A 352 2.67 -20.30 -54.89
CA VAL A 352 3.59 -19.20 -54.63
C VAL A 352 2.94 -18.16 -53.70
N GLY A 353 3.70 -17.62 -52.75
CA GLY A 353 3.25 -16.82 -51.62
C GLY A 353 3.08 -17.68 -50.37
N ASP A 354 4.10 -17.69 -49.53
CA ASP A 354 4.19 -18.51 -48.30
C ASP A 354 3.27 -18.02 -47.19
N ALA A 355 3.16 -16.70 -47.03
CA ALA A 355 2.24 -16.08 -46.08
C ALA A 355 1.59 -14.83 -46.66
N VAL A 356 0.39 -14.52 -46.18
CA VAL A 356 -0.33 -13.29 -46.52
C VAL A 356 -0.71 -12.58 -45.23
N LEU A 357 -0.33 -11.32 -45.13
CA LEU A 357 -0.79 -10.41 -44.09
C LEU A 357 -1.93 -9.55 -44.64
N GLY A 358 -3.11 -9.70 -44.05
CA GLY A 358 -4.26 -8.83 -44.27
C GLY A 358 -4.27 -7.69 -43.25
N ILE A 359 -4.38 -6.46 -43.74
CA ILE A 359 -4.47 -5.26 -42.89
C ILE A 359 -5.87 -5.17 -42.28
N GLY A 360 -5.92 -5.02 -40.96
CA GLY A 360 -7.15 -5.02 -40.16
C GLY A 360 -8.15 -3.91 -40.54
N PRO A 361 -9.44 -4.10 -40.23
CA PRO A 361 -10.52 -3.18 -40.61
C PRO A 361 -10.44 -1.81 -39.92
N GLU A 362 -9.68 -1.70 -38.83
CA GLU A 362 -9.53 -0.48 -38.03
C GLU A 362 -8.45 0.47 -38.58
N GLN A 363 -7.79 0.11 -39.68
CA GLN A 363 -6.65 0.84 -40.23
C GLN A 363 -6.97 1.49 -41.58
N ALA A 364 -6.22 2.54 -41.96
CA ALA A 364 -6.48 3.33 -43.17
C ALA A 364 -6.39 2.54 -44.50
N ALA A 365 -5.72 1.39 -44.51
CA ALA A 365 -5.69 0.47 -45.65
C ALA A 365 -6.39 -0.86 -45.34
N ALA A 366 -7.50 -0.80 -44.61
CA ALA A 366 -8.36 -1.94 -44.32
C ALA A 366 -8.60 -2.80 -45.58
N GLY A 367 -8.31 -4.10 -45.47
CA GLY A 367 -8.47 -5.07 -46.55
C GLY A 367 -7.31 -5.13 -47.56
N ALA A 368 -6.29 -4.27 -47.43
CA ALA A 368 -5.05 -4.43 -48.19
C ALA A 368 -4.33 -5.72 -47.77
N ARG A 369 -3.66 -6.35 -48.73
CA ARG A 369 -2.93 -7.61 -48.54
C ARG A 369 -1.47 -7.43 -48.90
N ILE A 370 -0.60 -7.95 -48.04
CA ILE A 370 0.86 -8.01 -48.22
C ILE A 370 1.23 -9.49 -48.29
N VAL A 371 1.87 -9.92 -49.38
CA VAL A 371 2.35 -11.30 -49.53
C VAL A 371 3.82 -11.39 -49.11
N PHE A 372 4.17 -12.47 -48.44
CA PHE A 372 5.53 -12.81 -48.05
C PHE A 372 5.96 -14.08 -48.76
N GLU A 373 7.17 -14.05 -49.33
CA GLU A 373 7.84 -15.19 -49.94
C GLU A 373 9.21 -15.36 -49.26
N ALA A 374 9.54 -16.56 -48.83
CA ALA A 374 10.79 -16.89 -48.15
C ALA A 374 11.64 -17.82 -49.00
N LYS A 375 12.94 -17.51 -49.13
CA LYS A 375 13.86 -18.31 -49.95
C LYS A 375 15.16 -18.61 -49.21
N GLU A 376 15.45 -19.90 -49.08
CA GLU A 376 16.75 -20.42 -48.65
C GLU A 376 17.34 -21.33 -49.74
N VAL A 377 17.75 -20.74 -50.86
CA VAL A 377 18.36 -21.45 -51.99
C VAL A 377 19.52 -20.65 -52.54
N ALA A 378 20.71 -21.25 -52.59
CA ALA A 378 21.91 -20.60 -53.13
C ALA A 378 21.80 -20.33 -54.64
N GLY A 379 22.39 -19.24 -55.11
CA GLY A 379 22.41 -18.87 -56.53
C GLY A 379 21.13 -18.19 -57.03
N TYR A 380 20.20 -17.85 -56.13
CA TYR A 380 19.00 -17.09 -56.46
C TYR A 380 19.33 -15.62 -56.73
N THR A 381 18.81 -15.04 -57.82
CA THR A 381 19.12 -13.65 -58.20
C THR A 381 18.02 -12.69 -57.78
N LEU A 382 18.34 -11.40 -57.67
CA LEU A 382 17.32 -10.37 -57.45
C LEU A 382 16.26 -10.35 -58.57
N LYS A 383 16.67 -10.62 -59.82
CA LYS A 383 15.75 -10.68 -60.97
C LYS A 383 14.72 -11.81 -60.82
N THR A 384 15.17 -13.01 -60.47
CA THR A 384 14.27 -14.16 -60.25
C THR A 384 13.36 -13.94 -59.05
N ALA A 385 13.85 -13.29 -57.99
CA ALA A 385 13.03 -12.92 -56.85
C ALA A 385 11.95 -11.88 -57.21
N CYS A 386 12.25 -10.91 -58.08
CA CYS A 386 11.24 -9.98 -58.61
C CYS A 386 10.13 -10.72 -59.38
N GLU A 387 10.49 -11.67 -60.25
CA GLU A 387 9.53 -12.44 -61.03
C GLU A 387 8.63 -13.31 -60.12
N GLU A 388 9.22 -13.94 -59.10
CA GLU A 388 8.49 -14.81 -58.16
C GLU A 388 7.58 -14.00 -57.21
N ILE A 389 8.03 -12.86 -56.68
CA ILE A 389 7.17 -12.02 -55.84
C ILE A 389 6.02 -11.38 -56.63
N ASP A 390 6.25 -11.03 -57.91
CA ASP A 390 5.20 -10.57 -58.83
C ASP A 390 4.16 -11.66 -59.11
N GLU A 391 4.59 -12.92 -59.18
CA GLU A 391 3.69 -14.08 -59.24
C GLU A 391 2.93 -14.28 -57.93
N ALA A 392 3.61 -14.20 -56.79
CA ALA A 392 3.01 -14.29 -55.45
C ALA A 392 1.89 -13.26 -55.26
N ARG A 393 2.14 -12.00 -55.64
CA ARG A 393 1.14 -10.92 -55.55
C ARG A 393 -0.11 -11.22 -56.37
N ARG A 394 0.06 -11.65 -57.62
CA ARG A 394 -1.06 -12.03 -58.50
C ARG A 394 -1.81 -13.26 -57.96
N ASN A 395 -1.08 -14.25 -57.43
CA ASN A 395 -1.67 -15.47 -56.89
C ASN A 395 -2.46 -15.21 -55.60
N ARG A 396 -2.01 -14.29 -54.74
CA ARG A 396 -2.63 -14.03 -53.43
C ARG A 396 -3.55 -12.81 -53.40
N GLY A 397 -3.63 -12.06 -54.50
CA GLY A 397 -4.39 -10.81 -54.58
C GLY A 397 -3.80 -9.72 -53.67
N ALA A 398 -2.47 -9.69 -53.57
CA ALA A 398 -1.74 -8.74 -52.73
C ALA A 398 -1.24 -7.53 -53.53
N GLY A 399 -1.33 -6.34 -52.93
CA GLY A 399 -0.86 -5.10 -53.55
C GLY A 399 0.63 -4.82 -53.31
N VAL A 400 1.22 -5.48 -52.32
CA VAL A 400 2.59 -5.32 -51.84
C VAL A 400 3.20 -6.69 -51.61
N GLY A 401 4.48 -6.86 -51.95
CA GLY A 401 5.23 -8.09 -51.76
C GLY A 401 6.45 -7.87 -50.88
N VAL A 402 6.75 -8.84 -50.02
CA VAL A 402 8.00 -8.89 -49.25
C VAL A 402 8.70 -10.21 -49.56
N PHE A 403 9.91 -10.11 -50.07
CA PHE A 403 10.74 -11.27 -50.39
C PHE A 403 11.88 -11.36 -49.36
N VAL A 404 11.93 -12.48 -48.64
CA VAL A 404 12.86 -12.73 -47.55
C VAL A 404 13.91 -13.72 -48.00
N PHE A 405 15.15 -13.26 -48.15
CA PHE A 405 16.30 -14.12 -48.39
C PHE A 405 16.89 -14.60 -47.07
N SER A 406 17.15 -15.89 -46.94
CA SER A 406 18.01 -16.40 -45.89
C SER A 406 19.42 -15.88 -46.10
N LYS A 407 20.03 -15.28 -45.06
CA LYS A 407 21.41 -14.78 -45.07
C LYS A 407 22.42 -15.85 -45.50
N ARG A 408 22.12 -17.13 -45.27
CA ARG A 408 22.94 -18.29 -45.68
C ARG A 408 23.04 -18.44 -47.20
N SER A 409 22.07 -17.92 -47.93
CA SER A 409 21.89 -18.11 -49.38
C SER A 409 21.77 -16.82 -50.18
N ALA A 410 21.67 -15.67 -49.51
CA ALA A 410 21.52 -14.36 -50.12
C ALA A 410 22.73 -14.01 -50.99
N PRO A 411 22.53 -13.35 -52.16
CA PRO A 411 23.64 -12.85 -52.97
C PRO A 411 24.47 -11.81 -52.21
N GLU A 412 25.80 -11.90 -52.30
CA GLU A 412 26.72 -10.95 -51.62
C GLU A 412 26.53 -9.49 -52.07
N SER A 413 25.98 -9.25 -53.26
CA SER A 413 25.71 -7.92 -53.80
C SER A 413 24.38 -7.33 -53.36
N LEU A 414 23.54 -8.07 -52.64
CA LEU A 414 22.23 -7.62 -52.20
C LEU A 414 22.34 -6.83 -50.88
N PRO A 415 21.80 -5.61 -50.80
CA PRO A 415 21.68 -4.89 -49.53
C PRO A 415 20.79 -5.63 -48.52
N SER A 416 21.01 -5.43 -47.22
CA SER A 416 20.17 -6.02 -46.17
C SER A 416 18.68 -5.69 -46.29
N LEU A 417 18.36 -4.50 -46.82
CA LEU A 417 17.00 -4.06 -47.12
C LEU A 417 17.01 -3.23 -48.40
N GLN A 418 16.16 -3.59 -49.37
CA GLN A 418 16.00 -2.85 -50.61
C GLN A 418 14.53 -2.81 -51.05
N ARG A 419 14.02 -1.62 -51.35
CA ARG A 419 12.70 -1.44 -51.96
C ARG A 419 12.81 -1.29 -53.49
N ILE A 420 11.95 -2.00 -54.23
CA ILE A 420 11.77 -1.82 -55.68
C ILE A 420 10.27 -1.71 -55.96
N GLY A 421 9.81 -0.52 -56.33
CA GLY A 421 8.38 -0.28 -56.58
C GLY A 421 7.51 -0.51 -55.34
N ASN A 422 6.64 -1.53 -55.41
CA ASN A 422 5.77 -1.97 -54.32
C ASN A 422 6.31 -3.21 -53.59
N ASP A 423 7.53 -3.63 -53.88
CA ASP A 423 8.13 -4.83 -53.32
C ASP A 423 9.34 -4.49 -52.45
N VAL A 424 9.49 -5.24 -51.37
CA VAL A 424 10.58 -5.09 -50.40
C VAL A 424 11.37 -6.38 -50.35
N PHE A 425 12.67 -6.29 -50.59
CA PHE A 425 13.61 -7.40 -50.52
C PHE A 425 14.43 -7.23 -49.24
N VAL A 426 14.50 -8.28 -48.43
CA VAL A 426 15.21 -8.25 -47.14
C VAL A 426 16.06 -9.50 -46.98
N VAL A 427 17.25 -9.32 -46.40
CA VAL A 427 18.10 -10.42 -45.97
C VAL A 427 17.88 -10.62 -44.48
N TRP A 428 17.46 -11.82 -44.10
CA TRP A 428 17.16 -12.18 -42.72
C TRP A 428 17.88 -13.47 -42.35
N ASP A 429 18.32 -13.56 -41.11
CA ASP A 429 18.97 -14.74 -40.56
C ASP A 429 18.08 -15.30 -39.46
N ALA A 430 17.45 -16.45 -39.75
CA ALA A 430 16.55 -17.10 -38.80
C ALA A 430 17.26 -17.49 -37.50
N ASP A 431 18.59 -17.53 -37.47
CA ASP A 431 19.37 -17.89 -36.29
C ASP A 431 19.98 -16.69 -35.53
N ASP A 432 19.86 -15.45 -36.05
CA ASP A 432 20.42 -14.23 -35.45
C ASP A 432 19.30 -13.24 -35.09
N THR A 433 18.99 -13.10 -33.80
CA THR A 433 17.93 -12.19 -33.30
C THR A 433 18.23 -10.72 -33.58
N ALA A 434 19.49 -10.32 -33.71
CA ALA A 434 19.83 -8.96 -34.11
C ALA A 434 19.42 -8.66 -35.56
N SER A 435 19.16 -9.70 -36.36
CA SER A 435 18.67 -9.57 -37.74
C SER A 435 17.16 -9.33 -37.84
N ASP A 436 16.40 -9.50 -36.75
CA ASP A 436 14.94 -9.27 -36.72
C ASP A 436 14.58 -7.79 -36.99
N VAL A 437 15.52 -6.88 -36.71
CA VAL A 437 15.37 -5.44 -36.99
C VAL A 437 15.16 -5.20 -38.49
N GLN A 438 15.87 -5.94 -39.35
CA GLN A 438 15.75 -5.83 -40.81
C GLN A 438 14.38 -6.29 -41.28
N LEU A 439 13.87 -7.39 -40.72
CA LEU A 439 12.55 -7.93 -41.07
C LEU A 439 11.41 -7.04 -40.55
N SER A 440 11.56 -6.44 -39.36
CA SER A 440 10.67 -5.41 -38.82
C SER A 440 10.64 -4.14 -39.67
N ALA A 441 11.81 -3.68 -40.12
CA ALA A 441 11.91 -2.57 -41.06
C ALA A 441 11.22 -2.90 -42.40
N ALA A 442 11.42 -4.10 -42.93
CA ALA A 442 10.76 -4.56 -44.15
C ALA A 442 9.24 -4.57 -44.04
N LEU A 443 8.70 -5.13 -42.95
CA LEU A 443 7.27 -5.11 -42.66
C LEU A 443 6.72 -3.68 -42.54
N SER A 444 7.45 -2.80 -41.85
CA SER A 444 7.07 -1.39 -41.69
C SER A 444 7.02 -0.65 -43.02
N VAL A 445 8.01 -0.85 -43.89
CA VAL A 445 8.03 -0.29 -45.25
C VAL A 445 6.89 -0.87 -46.09
N ALA A 446 6.65 -2.17 -46.02
CA ALA A 446 5.56 -2.82 -46.75
C ALA A 446 4.18 -2.30 -46.33
N ARG A 447 3.95 -2.11 -45.02
CA ARG A 447 2.74 -1.47 -44.49
C ARG A 447 2.58 -0.05 -44.99
N ALA A 448 3.65 0.74 -44.95
CA ALA A 448 3.63 2.12 -45.46
C ALA A 448 3.26 2.18 -46.97
N ILE A 449 3.75 1.24 -47.78
CA ILE A 449 3.38 1.11 -49.20
C ILE A 449 1.89 0.75 -49.33
N ALA A 450 1.40 -0.21 -48.53
CA ALA A 450 -0.01 -0.61 -48.53
C ALA A 450 -0.94 0.54 -48.12
N PHE A 451 -0.55 1.32 -47.10
CA PHE A 451 -1.25 2.54 -46.67
C PHE A 451 -1.33 3.59 -47.77
N ARG A 452 -0.25 3.82 -48.52
CA ARG A 452 -0.26 4.75 -49.65
C ARG A 452 -1.25 4.32 -50.74
N ALA A 453 -1.33 3.02 -51.04
CA ALA A 453 -2.27 2.50 -52.04
C ALA A 453 -3.74 2.68 -51.61
N GLY A 454 -4.05 2.47 -50.33
CA GLY A 454 -5.39 2.67 -49.75
C GLY A 454 -5.79 4.14 -49.57
N ALA A 455 -4.83 5.02 -49.23
CA ALA A 455 -5.05 6.45 -49.01
C ALA A 455 -5.42 7.24 -50.27
N SER A 456 -5.40 6.63 -51.46
CA SER A 456 -5.91 7.25 -52.68
C SER A 456 -7.44 7.43 -52.67
N GLN A 457 -8.16 6.87 -51.68
CA GLN A 457 -9.62 6.93 -51.57
C GLN A 457 -10.15 7.84 -50.44
N HIS A 458 -9.32 8.31 -49.50
CA HIS A 458 -9.74 9.23 -48.42
C HIS A 458 -8.64 10.25 -48.06
N GLU A 459 -9.07 11.47 -47.70
CA GLU A 459 -8.32 12.74 -47.59
C GLU A 459 -6.97 12.74 -46.81
N SER A 460 -6.07 13.61 -47.29
CA SER A 460 -4.87 14.20 -46.66
C SER A 460 -3.95 13.32 -45.81
N VAL A 461 -3.52 12.15 -46.31
CA VAL A 461 -2.26 11.57 -45.82
C VAL A 461 -1.10 12.37 -46.40
N ASP A 462 -0.24 12.89 -45.54
CA ASP A 462 0.98 13.61 -45.93
C ASP A 462 2.01 12.62 -46.49
N LEU A 463 1.78 12.19 -47.74
CA LEU A 463 2.57 11.18 -48.45
C LEU A 463 4.06 11.55 -48.49
N GLU A 464 4.38 12.84 -48.48
CA GLU A 464 5.77 13.31 -48.43
C GLU A 464 6.45 13.00 -47.10
N LYS A 465 5.73 13.08 -45.97
CA LYS A 465 6.26 12.68 -44.66
C LYS A 465 6.48 11.17 -44.58
N LEU A 466 5.56 10.39 -45.15
CA LEU A 466 5.68 8.93 -45.19
C LEU A 466 6.88 8.49 -46.04
N ASP A 467 7.04 9.05 -47.23
CA ASP A 467 8.19 8.74 -48.10
C ASP A 467 9.52 9.20 -47.48
N ARG A 468 9.53 10.28 -46.71
CA ARG A 468 10.71 10.72 -45.95
C ARG A 468 11.06 9.73 -44.83
N ALA A 469 10.06 9.23 -44.10
CA ALA A 469 10.25 8.23 -43.05
C ALA A 469 10.78 6.90 -43.62
N ILE A 470 10.23 6.43 -44.76
CA ILE A 470 10.73 5.21 -45.43
C ILE A 470 12.20 5.38 -45.83
N ARG A 471 12.56 6.51 -46.45
CA ARG A 471 13.96 6.79 -46.85
C ARG A 471 14.90 6.85 -45.66
N GLU A 472 14.43 7.38 -44.52
CA GLU A 472 15.23 7.42 -43.30
C GLU A 472 15.45 6.00 -42.75
N VAL A 473 14.42 5.15 -42.70
CA VAL A 473 14.55 3.74 -42.30
C VAL A 473 15.56 3.00 -43.19
N GLU A 474 15.49 3.17 -44.53
CA GLU A 474 16.47 2.59 -45.46
C GLU A 474 17.90 3.11 -45.21
N LYS A 475 18.06 4.40 -44.88
CA LYS A 475 19.36 4.99 -44.57
C LYS A 475 19.92 4.46 -43.25
N GLN A 476 19.10 4.38 -42.20
CA GLN A 476 19.50 3.87 -40.89
C GLN A 476 19.85 2.37 -40.95
N ALA A 477 19.10 1.56 -41.71
CA ALA A 477 19.41 0.15 -41.93
C ALA A 477 20.80 -0.04 -42.56
N ARG A 478 21.15 0.78 -43.57
CA ARG A 478 22.50 0.79 -44.15
C ARG A 478 23.58 1.18 -43.15
N GLY A 479 23.34 2.24 -42.37
CA GLY A 479 24.28 2.69 -41.34
C GLY A 479 24.54 1.63 -40.27
N LEU A 480 23.49 0.91 -39.86
CA LEU A 480 23.61 -0.19 -38.89
C LEU A 480 24.46 -1.34 -39.44
N GLU A 481 24.34 -1.65 -40.74
CA GLU A 481 25.18 -2.66 -41.38
C GLU A 481 26.66 -2.23 -41.46
N GLU A 482 26.94 -0.96 -41.74
CA GLU A 482 28.30 -0.41 -41.70
C GLU A 482 28.93 -0.50 -40.30
N ILE A 483 28.16 -0.17 -39.26
CA ILE A 483 28.59 -0.28 -37.86
C ILE A 483 28.85 -1.75 -37.49
N LYS A 484 27.97 -2.67 -37.90
CA LYS A 484 28.15 -4.11 -37.67
C LYS A 484 29.46 -4.61 -38.28
N ARG A 485 29.75 -4.25 -39.54
CA ARG A 485 31.02 -4.61 -40.20
C ARG A 485 32.25 -4.04 -39.48
N ALA A 486 32.17 -2.79 -39.00
CA ALA A 486 33.25 -2.19 -38.22
C ALA A 486 33.46 -2.94 -36.88
N ALA A 487 32.39 -3.29 -36.18
CA ALA A 487 32.43 -4.03 -34.93
C ALA A 487 32.99 -5.46 -35.10
N GLU A 488 32.58 -6.18 -36.15
CA GLU A 488 33.11 -7.50 -36.50
C GLU A 488 34.63 -7.43 -36.77
N THR A 489 35.07 -6.40 -37.48
CA THR A 489 36.50 -6.16 -37.74
C THR A 489 37.27 -5.94 -36.44
N ILE A 490 36.74 -5.11 -35.52
CA ILE A 490 37.34 -4.86 -34.20
C ILE A 490 37.41 -6.14 -33.37
N SER A 491 36.34 -6.93 -33.34
CA SER A 491 36.27 -8.22 -32.64
C SER A 491 37.36 -9.18 -33.13
N SER A 492 37.49 -9.33 -34.46
CA SER A 492 38.52 -10.17 -35.08
C SER A 492 39.95 -9.69 -34.77
N GLY A 493 40.14 -8.38 -34.63
CA GLY A 493 41.42 -7.78 -34.25
C GLY A 493 41.75 -8.04 -32.78
N SER A 494 40.76 -7.87 -31.89
CA SER A 494 40.90 -8.15 -30.45
C SER A 494 41.21 -9.63 -30.20
N GLN A 495 40.53 -10.54 -30.90
CA GLN A 495 40.79 -11.97 -30.76
C GLN A 495 42.24 -12.32 -31.13
N ARG A 496 42.74 -11.78 -32.25
CA ARG A 496 44.14 -11.94 -32.66
C ARG A 496 45.14 -11.40 -31.63
N ILE A 497 44.83 -10.29 -30.98
CA ILE A 497 45.66 -9.72 -29.91
C ILE A 497 45.68 -10.65 -28.70
N LEU A 498 44.53 -11.14 -28.25
CA LEU A 498 44.43 -12.07 -27.13
C LEU A 498 45.18 -13.38 -27.39
N ASP A 499 45.06 -13.94 -28.59
CA ASP A 499 45.81 -15.13 -29.00
C ASP A 499 47.33 -14.86 -28.97
N ARG A 500 47.77 -13.67 -29.38
CA ARG A 500 49.18 -13.27 -29.32
C ARG A 500 49.66 -13.09 -27.87
N VAL A 501 48.87 -12.47 -27.01
CA VAL A 501 49.17 -12.31 -25.57
C VAL A 501 49.31 -13.68 -24.91
N ARG A 502 48.42 -14.63 -25.23
CA ARG A 502 48.49 -16.00 -24.72
C ARG A 502 49.79 -16.70 -25.16
N LEU A 503 50.12 -16.65 -26.45
CA LEU A 503 51.36 -17.25 -26.97
C LEU A 503 52.62 -16.66 -26.30
N VAL A 504 52.63 -15.34 -26.08
CA VAL A 504 53.75 -14.66 -25.39
C VAL A 504 53.78 -15.05 -23.91
N GLY A 505 52.64 -15.12 -23.23
CA GLY A 505 52.53 -15.55 -21.83
C GLY A 505 53.02 -16.98 -21.62
N ASP A 506 52.61 -17.92 -22.48
CA ASP A 506 53.06 -19.32 -22.46
C ASP A 506 54.57 -19.44 -22.77
N GLY A 507 55.10 -18.53 -23.59
CA GLY A 507 56.55 -18.40 -23.83
C GLY A 507 57.30 -17.91 -22.60
N LEU A 508 56.79 -16.86 -21.94
CA LEU A 508 57.39 -16.27 -20.74
C LEU A 508 57.39 -17.26 -19.57
N GLY A 509 56.28 -17.98 -19.37
CA GLY A 509 56.16 -18.99 -18.31
C GLY A 509 57.18 -20.12 -18.46
N ARG A 510 57.45 -20.57 -19.69
CA ARG A 510 58.52 -21.55 -19.97
C ARG A 510 59.90 -20.99 -19.63
N ALA A 511 60.21 -19.77 -20.07
CA ALA A 511 61.49 -19.14 -19.80
C ALA A 511 61.74 -18.91 -18.29
N VAL A 512 60.71 -18.53 -17.53
CA VAL A 512 60.78 -18.39 -16.07
C VAL A 512 61.01 -19.75 -15.40
N GLY A 513 60.29 -20.80 -15.83
CA GLY A 513 60.50 -22.15 -15.31
C GLY A 513 61.91 -22.69 -15.56
N GLU A 514 62.50 -22.38 -16.72
CA GLU A 514 63.90 -22.71 -17.02
C GLU A 514 64.88 -21.94 -16.13
N LEU A 515 64.63 -20.65 -15.90
CA LEU A 515 65.40 -19.80 -14.98
C LEU A 515 65.36 -20.31 -13.53
N ASP A 516 64.18 -20.68 -13.03
CA ASP A 516 64.01 -21.23 -11.68
C ASP A 516 64.72 -22.57 -11.52
N ALA A 517 64.69 -23.43 -12.55
CA ALA A 517 65.42 -24.68 -12.57
C ALA A 517 66.94 -24.45 -12.52
N CYS A 518 67.45 -23.48 -13.28
CA CYS A 518 68.85 -23.07 -13.23
C CYS A 518 69.25 -22.48 -11.87
N ALA A 519 68.42 -21.61 -11.29
CA ALA A 519 68.68 -21.02 -9.98
C ALA A 519 68.72 -22.08 -8.86
N MET A 520 67.81 -23.06 -8.91
CA MET A 520 67.79 -24.20 -8.00
C MET A 520 69.02 -25.10 -8.14
N ALA A 521 69.52 -25.29 -9.37
CA ALA A 521 70.76 -26.03 -9.62
C ALA A 521 71.99 -25.31 -9.03
N VAL A 522 72.08 -23.99 -9.19
CA VAL A 522 73.16 -23.16 -8.61
C VAL A 522 73.11 -23.20 -7.08
N LYS A 523 71.91 -23.07 -6.49
CA LYS A 523 71.73 -23.15 -5.03
C LYS A 523 72.22 -24.49 -4.47
N ARG A 524 71.85 -25.61 -5.12
CA ARG A 524 72.33 -26.95 -4.73
C ARG A 524 73.84 -27.12 -4.84
N ALA A 525 74.48 -26.48 -5.81
CA ALA A 525 75.94 -26.51 -5.95
C ALA A 525 76.66 -25.71 -4.85
N LEU A 526 76.07 -24.58 -4.44
CA LEU A 526 76.57 -23.74 -3.35
C LEU A 526 76.40 -24.41 -1.98
N ASP A 527 75.27 -25.09 -1.74
CA ASP A 527 75.01 -25.82 -0.48
C ASP A 527 75.89 -27.08 -0.31
N ALA A 528 76.54 -27.54 -1.39
CA ALA A 528 77.41 -28.72 -1.42
C ALA A 528 78.91 -28.38 -1.37
N SER A 529 79.28 -27.10 -1.37
CA SER A 529 80.65 -26.58 -1.23
C SER A 529 80.87 -26.03 0.18
#